data_AF-C0L9G6-F1
#
_entry.id   AF-C0L9G6-F1
#
_cell.length_a   1.000
_cell.length_b   1.000
_cell.length_c   1.000
_cell.angle_alpha   90.00
_cell.angle_beta   90.00
_cell.angle_gamma   90.00
#
_symmetry.space_group_name_H-M   'P 1'
#
loop_
_entity.id
_entity.type
_entity.pdbx_description
1 polymer ?
#
loop_
_entity_poly.entity_id
_entity_poly.type
_entity_poly.pdbx_seq_one_letter_code
_entity_poly.pdbx_strand_id
1 'polypeptide(L)'
;AVQARNDTNSTADRIASNKEFAALSDELTRSATSTNQNGLKLTDGSASVLEFQVGAATGADQHISLNLTRSFAASSLSVASTTTVISGVDNATSHTAIDGAISAIDKALATVNATRADLGAAQNR
;
A
#
# COMPACT_ATOMS: atom_id res chain seq x y z
N ALA A 1 0.29 6.18 -13.54
CA ALA A 1 0.78 7.55 -13.25
C ALA A 1 1.77 8.04 -14.31
N VAL A 2 2.92 7.38 -14.51
CA VAL A 2 3.96 7.82 -15.49
C VAL A 2 3.41 8.02 -16.91
N GLN A 3 2.55 7.12 -17.40
CA GLN A 3 1.92 7.28 -18.72
C GLN A 3 1.13 8.59 -18.84
N ALA A 4 0.35 8.94 -17.82
CA ALA A 4 -0.45 10.16 -17.78
C ALA A 4 0.42 11.43 -17.68
N ARG A 5 1.72 11.31 -17.40
CA ARG A 5 2.63 12.44 -17.23
C ARG A 5 3.05 13.11 -18.54
N ASN A 6 2.89 12.43 -19.67
CA ASN A 6 3.34 12.89 -20.98
C ASN A 6 2.39 13.94 -21.59
N ASP A 7 2.94 14.99 -22.19
CA ASP A 7 2.22 16.12 -22.79
C ASP A 7 1.30 15.72 -23.96
N THR A 8 1.56 14.56 -24.58
CA THR A 8 0.71 14.00 -25.63
C THR A 8 -0.66 13.54 -25.14
N ASN A 9 -0.84 13.37 -23.83
CA ASN A 9 -2.14 13.04 -23.24
C ASN A 9 -2.95 14.31 -23.05
N SER A 10 -4.16 14.32 -23.60
CA SER A 10 -5.13 15.38 -23.38
C SER A 10 -5.65 15.37 -21.93
N THR A 11 -6.34 16.44 -21.54
CA THR A 11 -7.04 16.50 -20.24
C THR A 11 -8.04 15.35 -20.09
N ALA A 12 -8.74 14.97 -21.17
CA ALA A 12 -9.69 13.86 -21.14
C ALA A 12 -8.99 12.50 -20.88
N ASP A 13 -7.83 12.27 -21.51
CA ASP A 13 -7.04 11.05 -21.31
C ASP A 13 -6.54 10.93 -19.86
N ARG A 14 -6.14 12.06 -19.26
CA ARG A 14 -5.69 12.10 -17.86
C ARG A 14 -6.86 11.91 -16.89
N ILE A 15 -8.06 12.41 -17.19
CA ILE A 15 -9.27 12.14 -16.40
C ILE A 15 -9.61 10.65 -16.45
N ALA A 16 -9.57 10.02 -17.63
CA ALA A 16 -9.79 8.59 -17.77
C ALA A 16 -8.76 7.78 -16.98
N SER A 17 -7.47 8.13 -17.10
CA SER A 17 -6.39 7.53 -16.31
C SER A 17 -6.61 7.70 -14.80
N ASN A 18 -7.08 8.87 -14.37
CA ASN A 18 -7.39 9.14 -12.95
C ASN A 18 -8.52 8.26 -12.42
N LYS A 19 -9.50 7.93 -13.26
CA LYS A 19 -10.56 6.97 -12.90
C LYS A 19 -10.00 5.57 -12.67
N GLU A 20 -9.07 5.11 -13.52
CA GLU A 20 -8.38 3.84 -13.32
C GLU A 20 -7.53 3.86 -12.05
N PHE A 21 -6.79 4.95 -11.81
CA PHE A 21 -6.04 5.14 -10.57
C PHE A 21 -6.95 5.06 -9.33
N ALA A 22 -8.13 5.68 -9.38
CA ALA A 22 -9.10 5.61 -8.29
C ALA A 22 -9.58 4.18 -8.03
N ALA A 23 -9.93 3.43 -9.08
CA ALA A 23 -10.32 2.03 -8.95
C ALA A 23 -9.19 1.16 -8.38
N LEU A 24 -7.94 1.40 -8.76
CA LEU A 24 -6.78 0.70 -8.20
C LEU A 24 -6.54 1.06 -6.72
N SER A 25 -6.75 2.32 -6.34
CA SER A 25 -6.68 2.79 -4.95
C SER A 25 -7.74 2.11 -4.06
N ASP A 26 -8.96 1.98 -4.58
CA ASP A 26 -10.06 1.28 -3.90
C ASP A 26 -9.75 -0.23 -3.79
N GLU A 27 -9.24 -0.84 -4.86
CA GLU A 27 -8.86 -2.26 -4.87
C GLU A 27 -7.71 -2.56 -3.89
N LEU A 28 -6.73 -1.66 -3.77
CA LEU A 28 -5.68 -1.76 -2.77
C LEU A 28 -6.26 -1.77 -1.34
N THR A 29 -7.20 -0.87 -1.07
CA THR A 29 -7.90 -0.82 0.23
C THR A 29 -8.73 -2.09 0.47
N ARG A 30 -9.42 -2.60 -0.56
CA ARG A 30 -10.18 -3.85 -0.49
C ARG A 30 -9.26 -5.04 -0.20
N SER A 31 -8.10 -5.13 -0.86
CA SER A 31 -7.12 -6.18 -0.62
C SER A 31 -6.57 -6.15 0.81
N ALA A 32 -6.19 -4.96 1.30
CA ALA A 32 -5.70 -4.76 2.66
C ALA A 32 -6.74 -5.16 3.73
N THR A 33 -8.01 -4.82 3.51
CA THR A 33 -9.10 -5.11 4.45
C THR A 33 -9.70 -6.50 4.29
N SER A 34 -9.45 -7.22 3.19
CA SER A 34 -9.97 -8.58 2.97
C SER A 34 -8.99 -9.68 3.35
N THR A 35 -7.68 -9.44 3.27
CA THR A 35 -6.65 -10.44 3.63
C THR A 35 -6.85 -10.94 5.06
N ASN A 36 -7.09 -12.24 5.18
CA ASN A 36 -7.50 -12.86 6.43
C ASN A 36 -6.94 -14.29 6.53
N GLN A 37 -6.57 -14.69 7.74
CA GLN A 37 -6.30 -16.08 8.10
C GLN A 37 -7.12 -16.44 9.34
N ASN A 38 -7.95 -17.48 9.26
CA ASN A 38 -8.75 -18.01 10.37
C ASN A 38 -9.56 -16.94 11.13
N GLY A 39 -10.14 -15.97 10.43
CA GLY A 39 -10.92 -14.90 11.02
C GLY A 39 -10.08 -13.66 11.41
N LEU A 40 -8.75 -13.74 11.41
CA LEU A 40 -7.86 -12.63 11.73
C LEU A 40 -7.46 -11.85 10.49
N LYS A 41 -7.65 -10.52 10.50
CA LYS A 41 -7.23 -9.61 9.43
C LYS A 41 -5.73 -9.32 9.54
N LEU A 42 -4.99 -9.49 8.46
CA LEU A 42 -3.51 -9.51 8.52
C LEU A 42 -2.85 -8.22 8.03
N THR A 43 -3.51 -7.43 7.19
CA THR A 43 -2.87 -6.32 6.46
C THR A 43 -3.62 -4.99 6.59
N ASP A 44 -4.62 -4.91 7.47
CA ASP A 44 -5.32 -3.67 7.79
C ASP A 44 -4.77 -2.97 9.05
N GLY A 45 -3.78 -3.58 9.71
CA GLY A 45 -3.15 -3.09 10.95
C GLY A 45 -3.83 -3.57 12.23
N SER A 46 -4.96 -4.29 12.14
CA SER A 46 -5.72 -4.73 13.32
C SER A 46 -5.16 -5.98 13.99
N ALA A 47 -4.36 -6.80 13.29
CA ALA A 47 -3.72 -7.98 13.88
C ALA A 47 -2.68 -7.64 14.97
N SER A 48 -2.15 -6.41 15.00
CA SER A 48 -1.10 -6.01 15.94
C SER A 48 0.14 -6.92 15.84
N VAL A 49 0.86 -7.14 16.95
CA VAL A 49 1.93 -8.13 17.04
C VAL A 49 1.34 -9.50 17.37
N LEU A 50 1.67 -10.50 16.57
CA LEU A 50 1.31 -11.90 16.80
C LEU A 50 2.52 -12.66 17.32
N GLU A 51 2.34 -13.51 18.32
CA GLU A 51 3.39 -14.40 18.83
C GLU A 51 3.05 -15.86 18.55
N PHE A 52 4.02 -16.59 18.03
CA PHE A 52 3.90 -18.00 17.68
C PHE A 52 4.87 -18.82 18.53
N GLN A 53 4.35 -19.75 19.34
CA GLN A 53 5.15 -20.72 20.06
C GLN A 53 5.73 -21.75 19.06
N VAL A 54 7.05 -21.80 18.94
CA VAL A 54 7.75 -22.74 18.05
C VAL A 54 8.67 -23.70 18.79
N GLY A 55 9.04 -23.38 20.04
CA GLY A 55 9.83 -24.25 20.90
C GLY A 55 9.01 -25.01 21.94
N ALA A 56 9.62 -25.96 22.65
CA ALA A 56 8.96 -26.77 23.68
C ALA A 56 8.97 -26.15 25.09
N ALA A 57 9.69 -25.03 25.28
CA ALA A 57 9.87 -24.37 26.57
C ALA A 57 9.22 -22.98 26.57
N THR A 58 9.23 -22.28 27.70
CA THR A 58 8.49 -21.01 27.89
C THR A 58 9.37 -19.76 27.79
N GLY A 59 10.61 -19.88 27.28
CA GLY A 59 11.53 -18.75 27.10
C GLY A 59 11.21 -17.91 25.86
N ALA A 60 11.62 -16.64 25.86
CA ALA A 60 11.39 -15.72 24.74
C ALA A 60 11.98 -16.20 23.40
N ASP A 61 13.06 -16.98 23.45
CA ASP A 61 13.72 -17.64 22.32
C ASP A 61 12.90 -18.79 21.71
N GLN A 62 11.81 -19.20 22.37
CA GLN A 62 10.90 -20.25 21.92
C GLN A 62 9.71 -19.69 21.13
N HIS A 63 9.68 -18.38 20.89
CA HIS A 63 8.62 -17.69 20.16
C HIS A 63 9.16 -16.98 18.92
N ILE A 64 8.31 -16.89 17.90
CA ILE A 64 8.49 -16.00 16.75
C ILE A 64 7.40 -14.94 16.80
N SER A 65 7.80 -13.67 16.82
CA SER A 65 6.86 -12.54 16.76
C SER A 65 6.74 -12.01 15.33
N LEU A 66 5.51 -11.83 14.84
CA LEU A 66 5.21 -11.15 13.59
C LEU A 66 4.56 -9.80 13.89
N ASN A 67 5.17 -8.71 13.45
CA ASN A 67 4.61 -7.38 13.59
C ASN A 67 3.68 -7.06 12.39
N LEU A 68 2.37 -7.08 12.63
CA LEU A 68 1.32 -6.76 11.65
C LEU A 68 0.52 -5.50 12.06
N THR A 69 1.16 -4.59 12.80
CA THR A 69 0.53 -3.33 13.24
C THR A 69 0.23 -2.35 12.10
N ARG A 70 0.81 -2.58 10.92
CA ARG A 70 0.71 -1.64 9.80
C ARG A 70 -0.44 -1.97 8.86
N SER A 71 -1.22 -0.94 8.56
CA SER A 71 -2.25 -0.97 7.53
C SER A 71 -1.67 -0.72 6.14
N PHE A 72 -2.15 -1.48 5.16
CA PHE A 72 -1.82 -1.34 3.74
C PHE A 72 -2.98 -0.75 2.93
N ALA A 73 -4.03 -0.24 3.60
CA ALA A 73 -5.07 0.52 2.92
C ALA A 73 -4.48 1.74 2.21
N ALA A 74 -5.14 2.19 1.13
CA ALA A 74 -4.59 3.27 0.31
C ALA A 74 -4.40 4.58 1.09
N SER A 75 -5.28 4.88 2.05
CA SER A 75 -5.14 6.02 2.95
C SER A 75 -3.89 5.93 3.83
N SER A 76 -3.65 4.77 4.42
CA SER A 76 -2.47 4.49 5.25
C SER A 76 -1.16 4.59 4.46
N LEU A 77 -1.21 4.29 3.16
CA LEU A 77 -0.07 4.39 2.24
C LEU A 77 0.01 5.74 1.50
N SER A 78 -0.86 6.71 1.83
CA SER A 78 -0.91 8.04 1.18
C SER A 78 -1.16 7.99 -0.35
N VAL A 79 -1.85 6.96 -0.83
CA VAL A 79 -2.23 6.76 -2.24
C VAL A 79 -3.75 6.67 -2.42
N ALA A 80 -4.53 7.15 -1.43
CA ALA A 80 -5.98 7.24 -1.52
C ALA A 80 -6.40 8.21 -2.64
N SER A 81 -7.35 7.78 -3.46
CA SER A 81 -7.90 8.58 -4.57
C SER A 81 -8.60 9.87 -4.12
N THR A 82 -9.00 9.95 -2.84
CA THR A 82 -9.59 11.14 -2.22
C THR A 82 -8.57 12.24 -1.94
N THR A 83 -7.28 11.90 -1.85
CA THR A 83 -6.19 12.85 -1.55
C THR A 83 -5.14 12.93 -2.64
N THR A 84 -5.09 11.91 -3.50
CA THR A 84 -4.10 11.77 -4.57
C THR A 84 -4.84 11.67 -5.90
N VAL A 85 -4.51 12.57 -6.83
CA VAL A 85 -5.08 12.60 -8.18
C VAL A 85 -3.98 12.68 -9.21
N ILE A 86 -4.23 12.15 -10.40
CA ILE A 86 -3.30 12.14 -11.54
C ILE A 86 -3.84 12.90 -12.75
N SER A 87 -4.63 13.93 -12.50
CA SER A 87 -5.23 14.82 -13.51
C SER A 87 -5.34 16.26 -13.01
N GLY A 88 -5.63 17.20 -13.90
CA GLY A 88 -5.76 18.63 -13.60
C GLY A 88 -6.41 19.38 -14.77
N VAL A 89 -6.70 20.67 -14.57
CA VAL A 89 -7.37 21.52 -15.58
C VAL A 89 -6.46 21.87 -16.76
N ASP A 90 -5.15 21.83 -16.56
CA ASP A 90 -4.13 22.07 -17.56
C ASP A 90 -2.92 21.13 -17.35
N ASN A 91 -1.94 21.22 -18.26
CA ASN A 91 -0.72 20.41 -18.18
C ASN A 91 0.08 20.70 -16.92
N ALA A 92 0.26 21.98 -16.55
CA ALA A 92 1.08 22.36 -15.39
C ALA A 92 0.54 21.76 -14.08
N THR A 93 -0.77 21.90 -13.84
CA THR A 93 -1.46 21.35 -12.67
C THR A 93 -1.43 19.83 -12.68
N SER A 94 -1.70 19.22 -13.84
CA SER A 94 -1.64 17.75 -13.99
C SER A 94 -0.25 17.22 -13.68
N HIS A 95 0.79 17.91 -14.13
CA HIS A 95 2.19 17.52 -13.90
C HIS A 95 2.54 17.50 -12.43
N THR A 96 2.26 18.59 -11.70
CA THR A 96 2.51 18.65 -10.26
C THR A 96 1.75 17.55 -9.51
N ALA A 97 0.48 17.33 -9.85
CA ALA A 97 -0.33 16.27 -9.22
C ALA A 97 0.25 14.87 -9.48
N ILE A 98 0.62 14.57 -10.73
CA ILE A 98 1.19 13.28 -11.13
C ILE A 98 2.57 13.05 -10.48
N ASP A 99 3.43 14.07 -10.41
CA ASP A 99 4.75 13.98 -9.77
C ASP A 99 4.61 13.67 -8.27
N GLY A 100 3.62 14.30 -7.61
CA GLY A 100 3.23 13.99 -6.24
C GLY A 100 2.71 12.55 -6.08
N ALA A 101 1.85 12.10 -6.99
CA ALA A 101 1.32 10.74 -6.98
C ALA A 101 2.42 9.68 -7.20
N ILE A 102 3.36 9.90 -8.12
CA ILE A 102 4.52 9.01 -8.34
C ILE A 102 5.34 8.92 -7.06
N SER A 103 5.67 10.06 -6.45
CA SER A 103 6.43 10.10 -5.19
C SER A 103 5.72 9.36 -4.05
N ALA A 104 4.39 9.45 -3.97
CA ALA A 104 3.60 8.72 -2.99
C ALA A 104 3.61 7.21 -3.26
N ILE A 105 3.49 6.79 -4.52
CA ILE A 105 3.57 5.38 -4.94
C ILE A 105 4.94 4.80 -4.59
N ASP A 106 6.03 5.52 -4.85
CA ASP A 106 7.39 5.04 -4.54
C ASP A 106 7.58 4.82 -3.04
N LYS A 107 7.07 5.74 -2.20
CA LYS A 107 7.09 5.58 -0.73
C LYS A 107 6.24 4.40 -0.28
N ALA A 108 5.06 4.21 -0.89
CA ALA A 108 4.20 3.08 -0.61
C ALA A 108 4.88 1.75 -0.98
N LEU A 109 5.54 1.67 -2.13
CA LEU A 109 6.32 0.50 -2.57
C LEU A 109 7.50 0.20 -1.65
N ALA A 110 8.28 1.22 -1.26
CA ALA A 110 9.37 1.06 -0.30
C ALA A 110 8.87 0.49 1.03
N THR A 111 7.74 1.02 1.50
CA THR A 111 7.06 0.56 2.71
C THR A 111 6.60 -0.90 2.58
N VAL A 112 5.96 -1.27 1.47
CA VAL A 112 5.56 -2.65 1.18
C VAL A 112 6.75 -3.60 1.15
N ASN A 113 7.83 -3.22 0.45
CA ASN A 113 9.02 -4.04 0.32
C ASN A 113 9.71 -4.27 1.66
N ALA A 114 9.82 -3.24 2.51
CA ALA A 114 10.39 -3.36 3.85
C ALA A 114 9.63 -4.40 4.69
N THR A 115 8.31 -4.32 4.77
CA THR A 115 7.54 -5.31 5.55
C THR A 115 7.54 -6.70 4.92
N ARG A 116 7.59 -6.82 3.59
CA ARG A 116 7.78 -8.14 2.95
C ARG A 116 9.14 -8.74 3.30
N ALA A 117 10.18 -7.93 3.41
CA ALA A 117 11.50 -8.39 3.85
C ALA A 117 11.47 -8.85 5.31
N ASP A 118 10.84 -8.10 6.21
CA ASP A 118 10.69 -8.46 7.62
C ASP A 118 9.90 -9.77 7.79
N LEU A 119 8.79 -9.93 7.07
CA LEU A 119 7.99 -11.16 7.09
C LEU A 119 8.75 -12.34 6.49
N GLY A 120 9.51 -12.13 5.41
CA GLY A 120 10.37 -13.17 4.84
C GLY A 120 11.49 -13.61 5.78
N ALA A 121 12.09 -12.66 6.51
CA ALA A 121 13.08 -12.97 7.54
C ALA A 121 12.47 -13.76 8.69
N ALA A 122 11.26 -13.42 9.13
CA ALA A 122 10.52 -14.18 10.15
C ALA A 122 10.13 -15.59 9.65
N GLN A 123 9.80 -15.75 8.35
CA GLN A 123 9.45 -17.04 7.76
C GLN A 123 10.65 -18.00 7.64
N ASN A 124 11.86 -17.48 7.42
CA ASN A 124 13.06 -18.31 7.30
C ASN A 124 13.65 -18.73 8.66
N ARG A 125 13.10 -18.17 9.75
CA ARG A 125 13.58 -18.36 11.11
C ARG A 125 12.95 -19.59 11.75
#